data_AF-A0AAN4Y9C7-F1
#
_entry.id   AF-A0AAN4Y9C7-F1
#
_cell.length_a   1.000
_cell.length_b   1.000
_cell.length_c   1.000
_cell.angle_alpha   90.00
_cell.angle_beta   90.00
_cell.angle_gamma   90.00
#
_symmetry.space_group_name_H-M   'P 1'
#
loop_
_entity.id
_entity.type
_entity.pdbx_description
1 polymer ?
#
loop_
_entity_poly.entity_id
_entity_poly.type
_entity_poly.pdbx_seq_one_letter_code
_entity_poly.pdbx_strand_id
1 'polypeptide(L)'
;MRSVPLDSDFNAFLVHSYVSKETKDKIAAVHAHPYRSVFTHADLHPSNILIDRGRLSGIVDWECAGFYPEYWEFTKLMYGAERFPEIQDIIRDAFGEGNYEEELKAERLLWYDTPLGI
;
A
#
# COMPACT_ATOMS: atom_id res chain seq x y z
N MET A 1 20.82 -7.87 -8.04
CA MET A 1 19.63 -7.20 -8.61
C MET A 1 18.57 -8.28 -8.78
N ARG A 2 17.61 -8.38 -7.85
CA ARG A 2 16.51 -9.36 -7.96
C ARG A 2 15.54 -8.86 -9.03
N SER A 3 15.06 -9.76 -9.88
CA SER A 3 14.10 -9.48 -10.95
C SER A 3 12.83 -8.84 -10.41
N VAL A 4 12.29 -7.88 -11.14
CA VAL A 4 11.00 -7.22 -10.86
C VAL A 4 9.90 -8.30 -10.83
N PRO A 5 9.16 -8.49 -9.72
CA PRO A 5 8.00 -9.36 -9.73
C PRO A 5 6.97 -8.78 -10.70
N LEU A 6 6.43 -9.59 -11.60
CA LEU A 6 5.29 -9.17 -12.42
C LEU A 6 4.08 -8.91 -11.50
N ASP A 7 3.15 -8.06 -11.92
CA ASP A 7 1.89 -7.78 -11.18
C ASP A 7 1.15 -9.06 -10.74
N SER A 8 1.35 -10.18 -11.45
CA SER A 8 0.83 -11.51 -11.10
C SER A 8 1.42 -12.08 -9.80
N ASP A 9 2.70 -11.86 -9.52
CA ASP A 9 3.38 -12.39 -8.33
C ASP A 9 2.95 -11.62 -7.08
N PHE A 10 2.75 -10.32 -7.22
CA PHE A 10 2.23 -9.46 -6.15
C PHE A 10 0.76 -9.77 -5.82
N ASN A 11 -0.10 -9.91 -6.83
CA ASN A 11 -1.50 -10.30 -6.63
C ASN A 11 -1.63 -11.70 -6.00
N ALA A 12 -0.76 -12.64 -6.37
CA ALA A 12 -0.72 -13.97 -5.76
C ALA A 12 -0.27 -13.93 -4.29
N PHE A 13 0.62 -12.99 -3.92
CA PHE A 13 1.00 -12.74 -2.53
C PHE A 13 -0.18 -12.21 -1.69
N LEU A 14 -0.90 -11.21 -2.21
CA LEU A 14 -2.06 -10.61 -1.51
C LEU A 14 -3.23 -11.61 -1.35
N VAL A 15 -3.50 -12.40 -2.39
CA VAL A 15 -4.67 -13.29 -2.45
C VAL A 15 -4.30 -14.72 -2.03
N HIS A 16 -3.88 -14.87 -0.78
CA HIS A 16 -3.55 -16.18 -0.21
C HIS A 16 -4.79 -17.09 -0.06
N SER A 17 -4.59 -18.39 0.17
CA SER A 17 -5.64 -19.43 0.17
C SER A 17 -6.75 -19.20 1.20
N TYR A 18 -6.51 -18.36 2.21
CA TYR A 18 -7.49 -18.05 3.26
C TYR A 18 -8.40 -16.85 2.95
N VAL A 19 -8.14 -16.09 1.89
CA VAL A 19 -9.06 -15.02 1.45
C VAL A 19 -10.35 -15.67 0.94
N SER A 20 -11.51 -15.15 1.37
CA SER A 20 -12.81 -15.66 0.97
C SER A 20 -13.06 -15.47 -0.53
N LYS A 21 -13.87 -16.36 -1.13
CA LYS A 21 -14.24 -16.23 -2.54
C LYS A 21 -14.94 -14.88 -2.83
N GLU A 22 -15.78 -14.43 -1.90
CA GLU A 22 -16.48 -13.16 -2.03
C GLU A 22 -15.52 -11.97 -2.12
N THR A 23 -14.51 -11.92 -1.25
CA THR A 23 -13.47 -10.88 -1.31
C THR A 23 -12.68 -10.95 -2.62
N LYS A 24 -12.30 -12.15 -3.07
CA LYS A 24 -11.61 -12.35 -4.36
C LYS A 24 -12.40 -11.78 -5.53
N ASP A 25 -13.71 -12.05 -5.57
CA ASP A 25 -14.58 -11.56 -6.65
C ASP A 25 -14.70 -10.03 -6.62
N LYS A 26 -14.71 -9.40 -5.43
CA LYS A 26 -14.81 -7.94 -5.27
C LYS A 26 -13.54 -7.18 -5.67
N ILE A 27 -12.36 -7.74 -5.39
CA ILE A 27 -11.08 -7.06 -5.67
C ILE A 27 -10.51 -7.38 -7.07
N ALA A 28 -11.07 -8.39 -7.77
CA ALA A 28 -10.56 -8.85 -9.06
C ALA A 28 -10.46 -7.73 -10.11
N ALA A 29 -11.43 -6.81 -10.13
CA ALA A 29 -11.41 -5.67 -11.05
C ALA A 29 -10.23 -4.75 -10.76
N VAL A 30 -9.96 -4.43 -9.49
CA VAL A 30 -8.82 -3.60 -9.06
C VAL A 30 -7.51 -4.29 -9.43
N HIS A 31 -7.34 -5.57 -9.10
CA HIS A 31 -6.11 -6.32 -9.39
C HIS A 31 -5.84 -6.53 -10.89
N ALA A 32 -6.86 -6.38 -11.74
CA ALA A 32 -6.73 -6.46 -13.19
C ALA A 32 -6.38 -5.11 -13.85
N HIS A 33 -6.43 -3.99 -13.11
CA HIS A 33 -6.00 -2.70 -13.66
C HIS A 33 -4.50 -2.72 -13.96
N PRO A 34 -4.08 -2.15 -15.10
CA PRO A 34 -2.67 -2.03 -15.42
C PRO A 34 -2.05 -0.92 -14.55
N TYR A 35 -1.29 -1.29 -13.54
CA TYR A 35 -0.54 -0.36 -12.72
C TYR A 35 0.90 -0.21 -13.21
N ARG A 36 1.47 0.96 -12.98
CA ARG A 36 2.92 1.12 -13.12
C ARG A 36 3.61 0.50 -11.91
N SER A 37 4.61 -0.33 -12.16
CA SER A 37 5.51 -0.82 -11.12
C SER A 37 6.51 0.29 -10.76
N VAL A 38 6.52 0.72 -9.49
CA VAL A 38 7.39 1.77 -8.97
C VAL A 38 8.09 1.28 -7.71
N PHE A 39 9.23 1.87 -7.38
CA PHE A 39 9.93 1.54 -6.13
C PHE A 39 9.24 2.24 -4.96
N THR A 40 8.69 1.47 -4.03
CA THR A 40 7.99 1.96 -2.84
C THR A 40 8.72 1.55 -1.57
N HIS A 41 8.49 2.28 -0.48
CA HIS A 41 9.00 1.95 0.85
C HIS A 41 8.22 0.78 1.48
N ALA A 42 6.90 0.75 1.25
CA ALA A 42 5.96 -0.28 1.76
C ALA A 42 5.81 -0.38 3.30
N ASP A 43 6.53 0.46 4.05
CA ASP A 43 6.39 0.63 5.51
C ASP A 43 6.70 2.07 5.95
N LEU A 44 6.22 3.05 5.18
CA LEU A 44 6.47 4.45 5.50
C LEU A 44 5.51 4.89 6.61
N HIS A 45 6.07 5.27 7.75
CA HIS A 45 5.31 5.87 8.86
C HIS A 45 6.11 7.00 9.50
N PRO A 46 5.51 7.90 10.31
CA PRO A 46 6.21 9.06 10.88
C PRO A 46 7.53 8.73 11.58
N SER A 47 7.64 7.59 12.28
CA SER A 47 8.89 7.18 12.94
C SER A 47 10.02 6.73 11.99
N ASN A 48 9.74 6.54 10.70
CA ASN A 48 10.71 6.21 9.64
C ASN A 48 11.14 7.46 8.85
N ILE A 49 10.59 8.63 9.18
CA ILE A 49 10.91 9.91 8.56
C ILE A 49 11.76 10.72 9.53
N LEU A 50 13.02 10.94 9.17
CA LEU A 50 13.96 11.71 9.98
C LEU A 50 13.87 13.19 9.61
N ILE A 51 13.72 14.03 10.64
CA ILE A 51 13.69 15.49 10.52
C ILE A 51 14.86 16.07 11.31
N ASP A 52 15.69 16.88 10.67
CA ASP A 52 16.72 17.70 11.33
C ASP A 52 16.45 19.19 11.05
N ARG A 53 16.39 19.99 12.11
CA ARG A 53 16.13 21.45 12.05
C ARG A 53 14.93 21.83 11.18
N GLY A 54 13.84 21.07 11.29
CA GLY A 54 12.60 21.30 10.56
C GLY A 54 12.66 20.94 9.06
N ARG A 55 13.68 20.20 8.62
CA ARG A 55 13.83 19.72 7.24
C ARG A 55 13.94 18.21 7.23
N LEU A 56 13.40 17.59 6.17
CA LEU A 56 13.62 16.17 5.88
C LEU A 56 15.13 15.90 5.79
N SER A 57 15.63 14.99 6.62
CA SER A 57 17.04 14.60 6.68
C SER A 57 17.27 13.16 6.24
N GLY A 58 16.22 12.32 6.21
CA GLY A 58 16.30 10.98 5.67
C GLY A 58 15.01 10.17 5.83
N ILE A 59 14.96 9.04 5.13
CA ILE A 59 13.96 7.99 5.30
C ILE A 59 14.74 6.72 5.63
N VAL A 60 14.31 5.97 6.65
CA VAL A 60 14.96 4.76 7.15
C VAL A 60 14.00 3.57 7.15
N ASP A 61 14.53 2.38 7.42
CA ASP A 61 13.77 1.12 7.51
C ASP A 61 13.24 0.56 6.18
N TRP A 62 14.14 0.47 5.21
CA TRP A 62 13.85 0.04 3.84
C TRP A 62 13.75 -1.49 3.66
N GLU A 63 13.62 -2.28 4.73
CA GLU A 63 13.65 -3.75 4.60
C GLU A 63 12.43 -4.33 3.87
N CYS A 64 11.30 -3.63 3.93
CA CYS A 64 10.07 -3.93 3.19
C CYS A 64 10.04 -3.33 1.78
N ALA A 65 11.03 -2.53 1.41
CA ALA A 65 11.02 -1.78 0.16
C ALA A 65 11.18 -2.69 -1.06
N GLY A 66 10.52 -2.30 -2.15
CA GLY A 66 10.47 -3.13 -3.35
C GLY A 66 9.78 -2.43 -4.51
N PHE A 67 9.64 -3.16 -5.61
CA PHE A 67 8.86 -2.71 -6.75
C PHE A 67 7.43 -3.23 -6.60
N TYR A 68 6.49 -2.31 -6.47
CA TYR A 68 5.07 -2.56 -6.22
C TYR A 68 4.21 -1.69 -7.15
N PRO A 69 2.90 -1.99 -7.29
CA PRO A 69 1.97 -1.10 -7.98
C PRO A 69 2.02 0.33 -7.43
N GLU A 70 1.84 1.33 -8.28
CA GLU A 70 1.93 2.75 -7.89
C GLU A 70 0.94 3.19 -6.80
N TYR A 71 -0.14 2.42 -6.57
CA TYR A 71 -1.08 2.66 -5.47
C TYR A 71 -0.59 2.18 -4.10
N TRP A 72 0.43 1.32 -4.06
CA TRP A 72 0.77 0.53 -2.87
C TRP A 72 1.22 1.37 -1.67
N GLU A 73 2.02 2.40 -1.92
CA GLU A 73 2.47 3.30 -0.86
C GLU A 73 1.29 4.06 -0.23
N PHE A 74 0.31 4.46 -1.05
CA PHE A 74 -0.90 5.13 -0.57
C PHE A 74 -1.69 4.22 0.38
N THR A 75 -1.97 2.98 -0.03
CA THR A 75 -2.81 2.08 0.79
C THR A 75 -2.10 1.65 2.07
N LYS A 76 -0.77 1.47 2.06
CA LYS A 76 0.02 1.19 3.27
C LYS A 76 0.11 2.38 4.23
N LEU A 77 0.28 3.60 3.72
CA LEU A 77 0.19 4.82 4.55
C LEU A 77 -1.20 4.94 5.20
N MET A 78 -2.27 4.65 4.45
CA MET A 78 -3.65 4.69 4.95
C MET A 78 -3.94 3.59 5.99
N TYR A 79 -3.28 2.43 5.89
CA TYR A 79 -3.32 1.38 6.92
C TYR A 79 -2.73 1.90 8.24
N GLY A 80 -1.52 2.45 8.20
CA GLY A 80 -0.87 3.02 9.39
C GLY A 80 -1.64 4.21 10.00
N ALA A 81 -2.36 4.95 9.16
CA ALA A 81 -3.18 6.10 9.55
C ALA A 81 -4.65 5.76 9.85
N GLU A 82 -5.05 4.48 9.93
CA GLU A 82 -6.45 4.05 10.09
C GLU A 82 -7.18 4.78 11.22
N ARG A 83 -6.47 5.03 12.33
CA ARG A 83 -7.00 5.66 13.55
C ARG A 83 -6.76 7.18 13.63
N PHE A 84 -6.16 7.79 12.60
CA PHE A 84 -5.71 9.18 12.61
C PHE A 84 -6.23 9.94 11.38
N PRO A 85 -7.48 10.46 11.42
CA PRO A 85 -8.11 11.15 10.29
C PRO A 85 -7.27 12.31 9.74
N GLU A 86 -6.70 13.12 10.63
CA GLU A 86 -5.80 14.23 10.28
C GLU A 86 -4.58 13.79 9.46
N ILE A 87 -4.06 12.58 9.69
CA ILE A 87 -2.95 12.03 8.88
C ILE A 87 -3.46 11.52 7.54
N GLN A 88 -4.66 10.94 7.48
CA GLN A 88 -5.28 10.52 6.22
C GLN A 88 -5.47 11.71 5.26
N ASP A 89 -5.88 12.87 5.78
CA ASP A 89 -6.04 14.08 4.98
C ASP A 89 -4.70 14.56 4.41
N ILE A 90 -3.63 14.54 5.21
CA ILE A 90 -2.27 14.84 4.74
C ILE A 90 -1.83 13.85 3.64
N ILE A 91 -2.13 12.56 3.79
CA ILE A 91 -1.81 11.54 2.78
C ILE A 91 -2.56 11.84 1.49
N ARG A 92 -3.87 12.13 1.55
CA ARG A 92 -4.65 12.49 0.35
C ARG A 92 -4.10 13.73 -0.35
N ASP A 93 -3.76 14.77 0.41
CA ASP A 93 -3.18 15.99 -0.13
C ASP A 93 -1.82 15.72 -0.81
N ALA A 94 -1.00 14.83 -0.23
CA ALA A 94 0.29 14.45 -0.78
C ALA A 94 0.20 13.66 -2.11
N PHE A 95 -0.84 12.85 -2.27
CA PHE A 95 -1.07 12.04 -3.48
C PHE A 95 -1.92 12.78 -4.55
N GLY A 96 -2.60 13.86 -4.18
CA GLY A 96 -3.28 14.76 -5.12
C GLY A 96 -4.47 14.12 -5.86
N GLU A 97 -4.61 14.41 -7.16
CA GLU A 97 -5.71 13.91 -8.01
C GLU A 97 -5.68 12.38 -8.26
N GLY A 98 -4.59 11.70 -7.89
CA GLY A 98 -4.48 10.24 -7.93
C GLY A 98 -5.18 9.60 -6.73
N ASN A 99 -6.51 9.70 -6.66
CA ASN A 99 -7.25 9.02 -5.61
C ASN A 99 -7.24 7.52 -5.90
N TYR A 100 -6.45 6.77 -5.12
CA TYR A 100 -6.44 5.32 -5.12
C TYR A 100 -7.51 4.79 -4.15
N GLU A 101 -8.69 5.41 -4.11
CA GLU A 101 -9.72 5.09 -3.13
C GLU A 101 -10.41 3.76 -3.43
N GLU A 102 -10.48 3.35 -4.71
CA GLU A 102 -10.98 2.02 -5.07
C GLU A 102 -9.98 0.92 -4.66
N GLU A 103 -8.68 1.16 -4.84
CA GLU A 103 -7.60 0.31 -4.35
C GLU A 103 -7.62 0.24 -2.82
N LEU A 104 -7.81 1.37 -2.14
CA LEU A 104 -7.93 1.40 -0.68
C LEU A 104 -9.15 0.62 -0.19
N LYS A 105 -10.29 0.68 -0.89
CA LYS A 105 -11.46 -0.15 -0.57
C LYS A 105 -11.14 -1.64 -0.73
N ALA A 106 -10.44 -2.01 -1.81
CA ALA A 106 -10.03 -3.39 -2.04
C ALA A 106 -9.06 -3.90 -0.96
N GLU A 107 -8.06 -3.12 -0.61
CA GLU A 107 -7.09 -3.42 0.46
C GLU A 107 -7.79 -3.55 1.82
N ARG A 108 -8.73 -2.65 2.15
CA ARG A 108 -9.51 -2.77 3.39
C ARG A 108 -10.30 -4.08 3.47
N LEU A 109 -10.86 -4.57 2.37
CA LEU A 109 -11.51 -5.88 2.36
C LEU A 109 -10.51 -6.98 2.71
N LEU A 110 -9.29 -6.92 2.17
CA LEU A 110 -8.22 -7.88 2.46
C LEU A 110 -7.74 -7.82 3.92
N TRP A 111 -7.65 -6.62 4.51
CA TRP A 111 -7.18 -6.42 5.89
C TRP A 111 -8.09 -7.10 6.92
N TYR A 112 -9.40 -7.13 6.68
CA TYR A 112 -10.36 -7.71 7.63
C TYR A 112 -10.81 -9.14 7.26
N ASP A 113 -10.65 -9.57 6.01
CA ASP A 113 -10.99 -10.93 5.59
C ASP A 113 -9.88 -11.94 5.89
N THR A 114 -8.68 -11.46 6.20
CA THR A 114 -7.56 -12.32 6.63
C THR A 114 -7.26 -12.15 8.12
N PRO A 115 -7.16 -13.23 8.90
CA PRO A 115 -6.81 -13.15 10.32
C PRO A 115 -5.34 -12.74 10.55
N LEU A 116 -4.56 -12.61 9.48
CA LEU A 116 -3.13 -12.31 9.54
C LEU A 116 -2.81 -10.82 9.41
N GLY A 117 -3.68 -10.02 8.77
CA GLY A 117 -3.34 -8.65 8.36
C GLY A 117 -2.17 -8.66 7.37
N ILE A 118 -2.42 -8.30 6.12
CA ILE A 118 -1.35 -8.21 5.10
C ILE A 118 -0.59 -6.89 5.16
#